data_AF-A0A3A5L3X4-F1
#
_entry.id   AF-A0A3A5L3X4-F1
#
_cell.length_a   1.000
_cell.length_b   1.000
_cell.length_c   1.000
_cell.angle_alpha   90.00
_cell.angle_beta   90.00
_cell.angle_gamma   90.00
#
_symmetry.space_group_name_H-M   'P 1'
#
loop_
_entity.id
_entity.type
_entity.pdbx_description
1 polymer ?
#
loop_
_entity_poly.entity_id
_entity_poly.type
_entity_poly.pdbx_seq_one_letter_code
_entity_poly.pdbx_strand_id
1 'polypeptide(L)'
;MISKEQAKQLLTTYGKALQALHDNIPHTNRSSGSFRPGRADSQIIPNLLQALHCIATGVPYKPTEFVQGLPNIERGSSDPQAAFVELSKQLNGHFLNHYAHTHPKRTQLAFELANFHHEATHHATGILREKETHKACADVLAKIKAFIAKHPNVDGLQKMNAIMAKNTSSPAMLAEIIALANDKKSDSAFTKAFHETFRKRDPAVEAFYQDIAKLDIKKTRSLHDYAALSENPPGLNRANTTRY
;
A
#
# COMPACT_ATOMS: atom_id res chain seq x y z
N MET A 1 7.30 2.44 -1.22
CA MET A 1 8.47 1.71 -1.73
C MET A 1 9.68 2.15 -0.92
N ILE A 2 10.65 1.28 -0.59
CA ILE A 2 11.93 1.81 -0.09
C ILE A 2 12.70 2.44 -1.24
N SER A 3 13.33 3.58 -1.00
CA SER A 3 14.13 4.27 -2.00
C SER A 3 15.47 3.55 -2.22
N LYS A 4 16.15 3.87 -3.34
CA LYS A 4 17.51 3.37 -3.60
C LYS A 4 18.47 3.71 -2.47
N GLU A 5 18.38 4.94 -1.95
CA GLU A 5 19.23 5.42 -0.85
C GLU A 5 18.92 4.71 0.48
N GLN A 6 17.64 4.45 0.77
CA GLN A 6 17.25 3.66 1.95
C GLN A 6 17.78 2.23 1.86
N ALA A 7 17.69 1.60 0.67
CA ALA A 7 18.24 0.27 0.47
C ALA A 7 19.77 0.23 0.63
N LYS A 8 20.49 1.25 0.11
CA LYS A 8 21.94 1.40 0.33
C LYS A 8 22.27 1.59 1.80
N GLN A 9 21.49 2.39 2.53
CA GLN A 9 21.69 2.61 3.96
C GLN A 9 21.50 1.30 4.74
N LEU A 10 20.43 0.55 4.48
CA LEU A 10 20.19 -0.76 5.10
C LEU A 10 21.34 -1.75 4.83
N LEU A 11 21.85 -1.79 3.59
CA LEU A 11 23.02 -2.61 3.24
C LEU A 11 24.30 -2.17 3.95
N THR A 12 24.52 -0.86 4.06
CA THR A 12 25.73 -0.32 4.69
C THR A 12 25.72 -0.59 6.20
N THR A 13 24.58 -0.39 6.85
CA THR A 13 24.44 -0.55 8.31
C THR A 13 24.38 -2.02 8.72
N TYR A 14 23.65 -2.86 7.99
CA TYR A 14 23.33 -4.23 8.42
C TYR A 14 23.83 -5.33 7.50
N GLY A 15 24.36 -5.01 6.32
CA GLY A 15 24.80 -6.01 5.34
C GLY A 15 25.85 -6.98 5.89
N LYS A 16 26.79 -6.48 6.70
CA LYS A 16 27.78 -7.33 7.39
C LYS A 16 27.15 -8.27 8.42
N ALA A 17 26.17 -7.79 9.19
CA ALA A 17 25.46 -8.59 10.18
C ALA A 17 24.63 -9.69 9.50
N LEU A 18 23.92 -9.34 8.42
CA LEU A 18 23.18 -10.30 7.60
C LEU A 18 24.12 -11.35 6.98
N GLN A 19 25.24 -10.93 6.40
CA GLN A 19 26.23 -11.87 5.86
C GLN A 19 26.81 -12.77 6.96
N ALA A 20 27.17 -12.20 8.10
CA ALA A 20 27.65 -12.95 9.25
C ALA A 20 26.59 -13.95 9.74
N LEU A 21 25.30 -13.60 9.72
CA LEU A 21 24.23 -14.57 10.01
C LEU A 21 24.25 -15.72 9.00
N HIS A 22 24.32 -15.43 7.70
CA HIS A 22 24.40 -16.45 6.64
C HIS A 22 25.56 -17.44 6.85
N ASP A 23 26.77 -16.90 7.06
CA ASP A 23 28.00 -17.70 7.17
C ASP A 23 28.02 -18.59 8.43
N ASN A 24 27.17 -18.27 9.40
CA ASN A 24 27.17 -18.89 10.72
C ASN A 24 25.96 -19.80 11.00
N ILE A 25 25.03 -19.91 10.06
CA ILE A 25 23.92 -20.85 10.14
C ILE A 25 24.45 -22.26 9.80
N PRO A 26 24.21 -23.27 10.65
CA PRO A 26 24.56 -24.64 10.31
C PRO A 26 23.84 -25.08 9.03
N HIS A 27 24.59 -25.37 7.96
CA HIS A 27 24.08 -26.01 6.74
C HIS A 27 23.63 -27.44 7.05
N THR A 28 22.47 -27.58 7.69
CA THR A 28 21.95 -28.88 8.06
C THR A 28 21.11 -29.44 6.91
N ASN A 29 21.72 -30.34 6.13
CA ASN A 29 21.07 -31.15 5.09
C ASN A 29 20.08 -32.19 5.66
N ARG A 30 19.27 -31.85 6.68
CA ARG A 30 18.23 -32.74 7.20
C ARG A 30 16.85 -32.19 6.92
N SER A 31 16.15 -32.89 6.03
CA SER A 31 14.72 -32.77 5.79
C SER A 31 13.94 -33.24 7.02
N SER A 32 13.71 -32.37 8.00
CA SER A 32 12.64 -32.60 8.97
C SER A 32 11.47 -31.68 8.63
N GLY A 33 10.29 -32.24 8.39
CA GLY A 33 9.04 -31.53 8.08
C GLY A 33 8.47 -30.69 9.23
N SER A 34 9.30 -30.27 10.18
CA SER A 34 8.97 -29.30 11.23
C SER A 34 9.89 -28.09 11.10
N PHE A 35 9.32 -26.90 11.26
CA PHE A 35 10.02 -25.61 11.15
C PHE A 35 11.23 -25.58 12.09
N ARG A 36 12.40 -25.98 11.57
CA ARG A 36 13.70 -25.76 12.18
C ARG A 36 14.37 -24.63 11.38
N PRO A 37 14.87 -23.57 12.03
CA PRO A 37 15.50 -22.42 11.38
C PRO A 37 16.53 -22.80 10.29
N GLY A 38 17.21 -23.94 10.45
CA GLY A 38 18.25 -24.43 9.53
C GLY A 38 17.90 -24.52 8.03
N ARG A 39 16.63 -24.65 7.63
CA ARG A 39 16.24 -24.59 6.19
C ARG A 39 15.81 -23.20 5.72
N ALA A 40 15.18 -22.42 6.59
CA ALA A 40 14.67 -21.10 6.25
C ALA A 40 15.83 -20.12 6.08
N ASP A 41 16.85 -20.20 6.93
CA ASP A 41 17.82 -19.11 7.08
C ASP A 41 18.91 -19.08 5.99
N SER A 42 19.34 -20.25 5.49
CA SER A 42 20.32 -20.33 4.39
C SER A 42 19.80 -19.78 3.06
N GLN A 43 18.48 -19.67 2.93
CA GLN A 43 17.79 -19.21 1.72
C GLN A 43 17.26 -17.78 1.91
N ILE A 44 16.70 -17.44 3.07
CA ILE A 44 16.13 -16.11 3.29
C ILE A 44 17.21 -15.02 3.21
N ILE A 45 18.35 -15.21 3.87
CA ILE A 45 19.35 -14.16 4.02
C ILE A 45 20.02 -13.75 2.70
N PRO A 46 20.51 -14.70 1.86
CA PRO A 46 21.10 -14.33 0.56
C PRO A 46 20.09 -13.64 -0.36
N ASN A 47 18.84 -14.11 -0.37
CA ASN A 47 17.80 -13.52 -1.21
C ASN A 47 17.36 -12.15 -0.69
N LEU A 48 17.38 -11.92 0.63
CA LEU A 48 17.08 -10.62 1.22
C LEU A 48 18.18 -9.60 0.91
N LEU A 49 19.45 -10.00 1.02
CA LEU A 49 20.60 -9.20 0.61
C LEU A 49 20.54 -8.88 -0.89
N GLN A 50 20.22 -9.87 -1.72
CA GLN A 50 20.07 -9.69 -3.16
C GLN A 50 18.91 -8.74 -3.48
N ALA A 51 17.76 -8.87 -2.82
CA ALA A 51 16.62 -7.97 -3.00
C ALA A 51 17.02 -6.53 -2.66
N LEU A 52 17.66 -6.29 -1.51
CA LEU A 52 18.16 -4.97 -1.13
C LEU A 52 19.15 -4.41 -2.16
N HIS A 53 20.08 -5.23 -2.64
CA HIS A 53 21.04 -4.81 -3.68
C HIS A 53 20.33 -4.44 -4.99
N CYS A 54 19.33 -5.23 -5.39
CA CYS A 54 18.52 -4.97 -6.56
C CYS A 54 17.75 -3.65 -6.44
N ILE A 55 17.20 -3.33 -5.26
CA ILE A 55 16.56 -2.02 -5.02
C ILE A 55 17.59 -0.89 -5.08
N ALA A 56 18.73 -1.04 -4.41
CA ALA A 56 19.78 -0.02 -4.34
C ALA A 56 20.33 0.36 -5.73
N THR A 57 20.42 -0.62 -6.62
CA THR A 57 20.99 -0.44 -7.97
C THR A 57 19.92 -0.25 -9.06
N GLY A 58 18.68 -0.67 -8.80
CA GLY A 58 17.58 -0.65 -9.77
C GLY A 58 17.65 -1.77 -10.80
N VAL A 59 18.33 -2.88 -10.49
CA VAL A 59 18.38 -4.07 -11.35
C VAL A 59 17.25 -5.05 -11.01
N PRO A 60 16.85 -5.92 -11.97
CA PRO A 60 15.81 -6.92 -11.72
C PRO A 60 16.25 -7.94 -10.65
N TYR A 61 15.33 -8.31 -9.78
CA TYR A 61 15.57 -9.38 -8.81
C TYR A 61 15.36 -10.74 -9.46
N LYS A 62 16.32 -11.65 -9.24
CA LYS A 62 16.26 -13.04 -9.70
C LYS A 62 16.34 -13.95 -8.48
N PRO A 63 15.21 -14.51 -8.00
CA PRO A 63 15.22 -15.40 -6.85
C PRO A 63 16.04 -16.65 -7.17
N THR A 64 16.79 -17.13 -6.18
CA THR A 64 17.50 -18.41 -6.29
C THR A 64 16.51 -19.59 -6.33
N GLU A 65 16.86 -20.69 -7.04
CA GLU A 65 15.99 -21.86 -7.25
C GLU A 65 15.39 -22.43 -5.96
N PHE A 66 16.08 -22.24 -4.84
CA PHE A 66 15.73 -22.78 -3.54
C PHE A 66 14.60 -22.05 -2.81
N VAL A 67 14.18 -20.86 -3.27
CA VAL A 67 13.07 -20.07 -2.67
C VAL A 67 11.67 -20.56 -3.12
N GLN A 68 11.61 -21.50 -4.07
CA GLN A 68 10.37 -21.99 -4.71
C GLN A 68 9.34 -22.69 -3.77
N GLY A 69 9.58 -22.74 -2.46
CA GLY A 69 8.69 -23.32 -1.45
C GLY A 69 8.03 -22.34 -0.48
N LEU A 70 8.32 -21.03 -0.55
CA LEU A 70 7.63 -20.03 0.27
C LEU A 70 6.31 -19.63 -0.39
N PRO A 71 5.16 -19.74 0.32
CA PRO A 71 3.82 -19.66 -0.30
C PRO A 71 3.50 -18.28 -0.93
N ASN A 72 4.21 -17.22 -0.54
CA ASN A 72 3.94 -15.85 -1.00
C ASN A 72 5.05 -15.23 -1.85
N ILE A 73 6.23 -15.84 -1.93
CA ILE A 73 7.20 -15.48 -2.96
C ILE A 73 6.78 -16.30 -4.18
N GLU A 74 5.64 -15.90 -4.76
CA GLU A 74 5.14 -16.54 -5.97
C GLU A 74 6.29 -16.71 -6.94
N ARG A 75 6.41 -17.94 -7.45
CA ARG A 75 7.35 -18.35 -8.50
C ARG A 75 7.36 -17.28 -9.60
N GLY A 76 8.28 -16.31 -9.55
CA GLY A 76 8.47 -15.33 -10.61
C GLY A 76 8.19 -13.86 -10.31
N SER A 77 7.94 -13.41 -9.06
CA SER A 77 7.98 -11.96 -8.80
C SER A 77 9.42 -11.44 -8.91
N SER A 78 9.77 -10.90 -10.08
CA SER A 78 11.03 -10.16 -10.32
C SER A 78 11.06 -8.79 -9.64
N ASP A 79 10.00 -8.43 -8.90
CA ASP A 79 9.92 -7.20 -8.12
C ASP A 79 10.77 -7.33 -6.83
N PRO A 80 11.89 -6.60 -6.74
CA PRO A 80 12.73 -6.63 -5.54
C PRO A 80 12.03 -6.06 -4.29
N GLN A 81 11.04 -5.17 -4.45
CA GLN A 81 10.30 -4.60 -3.31
C GLN A 81 9.38 -5.63 -2.66
N ALA A 82 8.65 -6.40 -3.47
CA ALA A 82 7.82 -7.51 -2.98
C ALA A 82 8.69 -8.57 -2.29
N ALA A 83 9.82 -8.94 -2.89
CA ALA A 83 10.76 -9.89 -2.31
C ALA A 83 11.29 -9.42 -0.94
N PHE A 84 11.72 -8.15 -0.83
CA PHE A 84 12.17 -7.55 0.42
C PHE A 84 11.09 -7.62 1.52
N VAL A 85 9.83 -7.32 1.19
CA VAL A 85 8.72 -7.37 2.16
C VAL A 85 8.47 -8.79 2.66
N GLU A 86 8.41 -9.78 1.77
CA GLU A 86 8.13 -11.17 2.18
C GLU A 86 9.29 -11.81 2.95
N LEU A 87 10.53 -11.54 2.54
CA LEU A 87 11.73 -12.09 3.18
C LEU A 87 11.97 -11.46 4.57
N SER A 88 11.69 -10.15 4.74
CA SER A 88 11.87 -9.48 6.04
C SER A 88 10.90 -9.98 7.12
N LYS A 89 9.70 -10.46 6.74
CA LYS A 89 8.74 -11.10 7.67
C LYS A 89 9.27 -12.38 8.30
N GLN A 90 10.20 -13.05 7.64
CA GLN A 90 10.76 -14.30 8.15
C GLN A 90 11.78 -14.07 9.27
N LEU A 91 12.39 -12.87 9.33
CA LEU A 91 13.28 -12.43 10.41
C LEU A 91 12.51 -11.93 11.65
N ASN A 92 11.39 -12.57 11.99
CA ASN A 92 10.51 -12.14 13.06
C ASN A 92 11.10 -12.36 14.47
N GLY A 93 10.44 -11.81 15.49
CA GLY A 93 10.86 -11.95 16.88
C GLY A 93 11.02 -13.40 17.36
N HIS A 94 10.25 -14.34 16.82
CA HIS A 94 10.37 -15.76 17.17
C HIS A 94 11.70 -16.34 16.67
N PHE A 95 12.08 -16.00 15.44
CA PHE A 95 13.39 -16.36 14.86
C PHE A 95 14.53 -15.75 15.69
N LEU A 96 14.47 -14.44 15.95
CA LEU A 96 15.51 -13.72 16.67
C LEU A 96 15.71 -14.25 18.10
N ASN A 97 14.61 -14.55 18.81
CA ASN A 97 14.66 -15.14 20.15
C ASN A 97 15.29 -16.53 20.12
N HIS A 98 14.93 -17.36 19.14
CA HIS A 98 15.52 -18.68 18.98
C HIS A 98 17.02 -18.58 18.67
N TYR A 99 17.43 -17.67 17.78
CA TYR A 99 18.82 -17.46 17.44
C TYR A 99 19.64 -16.99 18.65
N ALA A 100 19.14 -16.02 19.42
CA ALA A 100 19.78 -15.52 20.63
C ALA A 100 19.96 -16.62 21.68
N HIS A 101 18.94 -17.48 21.86
CA HIS A 101 18.99 -18.58 22.84
C HIS A 101 19.99 -19.67 22.44
N THR A 102 20.05 -20.00 21.15
CA THR A 102 20.97 -21.04 20.62
C THR A 102 22.40 -20.55 20.46
N HIS A 103 22.62 -19.23 20.38
CA HIS A 103 23.93 -18.61 20.19
C HIS A 103 24.20 -17.51 21.23
N PRO A 104 24.26 -17.84 22.53
CA PRO A 104 24.38 -16.85 23.61
C PRO A 104 25.68 -16.03 23.57
N LYS A 105 26.70 -16.51 22.86
CA LYS A 105 27.96 -15.78 22.65
C LYS A 105 27.89 -14.73 21.54
N ARG A 106 26.77 -14.63 20.81
CA ARG A 106 26.58 -13.76 19.64
C ARG A 106 25.53 -12.67 19.89
N THR A 107 25.54 -12.10 21.09
CA THR A 107 24.59 -11.07 21.53
C THR A 107 24.58 -9.84 20.61
N GLN A 108 25.76 -9.38 20.17
CA GLN A 108 25.89 -8.24 19.26
C GLN A 108 25.20 -8.48 17.92
N LEU A 109 25.42 -9.66 17.32
CA LEU A 109 24.79 -10.03 16.05
C LEU A 109 23.27 -10.16 16.21
N ALA A 110 22.79 -10.74 17.31
CA ALA A 110 21.36 -10.83 17.59
C ALA A 110 20.72 -9.43 17.73
N PHE A 111 21.42 -8.48 18.36
CA PHE A 111 20.97 -7.09 18.50
C PHE A 111 20.92 -6.36 17.15
N GLU A 112 21.96 -6.50 16.31
CA GLU A 112 21.99 -5.92 14.96
C GLU A 112 20.86 -6.45 14.07
N LEU A 113 20.55 -7.75 14.16
CA LEU A 113 19.45 -8.37 13.43
C LEU A 113 18.07 -7.90 13.92
N ALA A 114 17.92 -7.67 15.23
CA ALA A 114 16.70 -7.10 15.78
C ALA A 114 16.46 -5.66 15.30
N ASN A 115 17.51 -4.84 15.26
CA ASN A 115 17.45 -3.49 14.71
C ASN A 115 17.13 -3.50 13.22
N PHE A 116 17.77 -4.38 12.45
CA PHE A 116 17.44 -4.58 11.04
C PHE A 116 15.97 -4.98 10.85
N HIS A 117 15.47 -5.95 11.62
CA HIS A 117 14.07 -6.37 11.52
C HIS A 117 13.10 -5.21 11.82
N HIS A 118 13.42 -4.39 12.82
CA HIS A 118 12.63 -3.21 13.16
C HIS A 118 12.57 -2.21 11.99
N GLU A 119 13.72 -1.84 11.43
CA GLU A 119 13.78 -0.91 10.28
C GLU A 119 13.11 -1.50 9.03
N ALA A 120 13.39 -2.77 8.72
CA ALA A 120 12.79 -3.45 7.58
C ALA A 120 11.27 -3.54 7.70
N THR A 121 10.75 -3.81 8.90
CA THR A 121 9.30 -3.86 9.17
C THR A 121 8.68 -2.48 9.05
N HIS A 122 9.32 -1.43 9.56
CA HIS A 122 8.86 -0.05 9.41
C HIS A 122 8.70 0.31 7.92
N HIS A 123 9.71 0.00 7.13
CA HIS A 123 9.70 0.19 5.68
C HIS A 123 8.65 -0.67 4.95
N ALA A 124 8.56 -1.96 5.27
CA ALA A 124 7.59 -2.88 4.70
C ALA A 124 6.15 -2.45 4.98
N THR A 125 5.88 -1.97 6.20
CA THR A 125 4.58 -1.42 6.59
C THR A 125 4.24 -0.17 5.78
N GLY A 126 5.23 0.70 5.53
CA GLY A 126 5.08 1.84 4.62
C GLY A 126 4.70 1.45 3.20
N ILE A 127 5.34 0.40 2.65
CA ILE A 127 5.02 -0.14 1.31
C ILE A 127 3.60 -0.71 1.25
N LEU A 128 3.22 -1.52 2.25
CA LEU A 128 1.89 -2.11 2.31
C LEU A 128 0.81 -1.03 2.40
N ARG A 129 1.01 -0.02 3.24
CA ARG A 129 0.10 1.13 3.37
C ARG A 129 -0.02 1.94 2.08
N GLU A 130 1.07 2.11 1.34
CA GLU A 130 1.04 2.77 0.03
C GLU A 130 0.24 1.93 -0.99
N LYS A 131 0.50 0.63 -1.08
CA LYS A 131 -0.27 -0.28 -1.96
C LYS A 131 -1.76 -0.28 -1.62
N GLU A 132 -2.11 -0.35 -0.34
CA GLU A 132 -3.49 -0.24 0.14
C GLU A 132 -4.12 1.10 -0.24
N THR A 133 -3.39 2.20 -0.09
CA THR A 133 -3.88 3.54 -0.47
C THR A 133 -4.11 3.65 -1.97
N HIS A 134 -3.19 3.14 -2.81
CA HIS A 134 -3.38 3.09 -4.26
C HIS A 134 -4.60 2.27 -4.65
N LYS A 135 -4.81 1.12 -4.02
CA LYS A 135 -5.99 0.27 -4.24
C LYS A 135 -7.27 1.00 -3.83
N ALA A 136 -7.31 1.58 -2.62
CA ALA A 136 -8.46 2.33 -2.14
C ALA A 136 -8.79 3.53 -3.05
N CYS A 137 -7.79 4.26 -3.55
CA CYS A 137 -8.00 5.32 -4.53
C CYS A 137 -8.59 4.78 -5.85
N ALA A 138 -8.12 3.63 -6.34
CA ALA A 138 -8.65 3.03 -7.56
C ALA A 138 -10.12 2.61 -7.41
N ASP A 139 -10.49 2.03 -6.26
CA ASP A 139 -11.87 1.63 -5.96
C ASP A 139 -12.81 2.86 -5.92
N VAL A 140 -12.35 3.95 -5.29
CA VAL A 140 -13.08 5.24 -5.27
C VAL A 140 -13.23 5.81 -6.69
N LEU A 141 -12.18 5.80 -7.50
CA LEU A 141 -12.23 6.28 -8.88
C LEU A 141 -13.23 5.48 -9.73
N ALA A 142 -13.27 4.16 -9.57
CA ALA A 142 -14.25 3.32 -10.25
C ALA A 142 -15.69 3.72 -9.90
N LYS A 143 -15.96 4.01 -8.62
CA LYS A 143 -17.27 4.48 -8.16
C LYS A 143 -17.63 5.86 -8.71
N ILE A 144 -16.68 6.79 -8.73
CA ILE A 144 -16.88 8.14 -9.31
C ILE A 144 -17.18 7.99 -10.81
N LYS A 145 -16.48 7.11 -11.52
CA LYS A 145 -16.71 6.84 -12.95
C LYS A 145 -18.10 6.28 -13.22
N ALA A 146 -18.58 5.36 -12.37
CA ALA A 146 -19.94 4.83 -12.46
C ALA A 146 -21.00 5.92 -12.29
N PHE A 147 -20.78 6.87 -11.37
CA PHE A 147 -21.68 8.02 -11.20
C PHE A 147 -21.66 8.97 -12.41
N ILE A 148 -20.47 9.28 -12.94
CA ILE A 148 -20.34 10.14 -14.13
C ILE A 148 -21.12 9.58 -15.32
N ALA A 149 -21.09 8.26 -15.52
CA ALA A 149 -21.81 7.59 -16.61
C ALA A 149 -23.33 7.78 -16.54
N LYS A 150 -23.90 7.96 -15.34
CA LYS A 150 -25.34 8.21 -15.13
C LYS A 150 -25.73 9.67 -15.40
N HIS A 151 -24.77 10.58 -15.43
CA HIS A 151 -24.99 12.02 -15.59
C HIS A 151 -24.06 12.64 -16.67
N PRO A 152 -24.16 12.18 -17.94
CA PRO A 152 -23.19 12.51 -19.01
C PRO A 152 -23.19 14.00 -19.42
N ASN A 153 -24.27 14.73 -19.12
CA ASN A 153 -24.48 16.11 -19.58
C ASN A 153 -24.01 17.18 -18.57
N VAL A 154 -23.32 16.79 -17.50
CA VAL A 154 -22.84 17.73 -16.47
C VAL A 154 -21.38 18.14 -16.73
N ASP A 155 -21.14 19.43 -17.03
CA ASP A 155 -19.79 20.00 -17.31
C ASP A 155 -18.72 19.58 -16.29
N GLY A 156 -19.02 19.68 -14.99
CA GLY A 156 -18.05 19.31 -13.96
C GLY A 156 -17.72 17.81 -13.93
N LEU A 157 -18.67 16.94 -14.29
CA LEU A 157 -18.46 15.49 -14.38
C LEU A 157 -17.67 15.12 -15.64
N GLN A 158 -17.86 15.85 -16.74
CA GLN A 158 -17.03 15.70 -17.94
C GLN A 158 -15.57 16.06 -17.66
N LYS A 159 -15.32 17.11 -16.87
CA LYS A 159 -13.96 17.46 -16.41
C LYS A 159 -13.34 16.38 -15.52
N MET A 160 -14.11 15.79 -14.62
CA MET A 160 -13.65 14.63 -13.83
C MET A 160 -13.31 13.43 -14.72
N ASN A 161 -14.12 13.15 -15.73
CA ASN A 161 -13.84 12.07 -16.69
C ASN A 161 -12.54 12.33 -17.47
N ALA A 162 -12.29 13.58 -17.87
CA ALA A 162 -11.04 13.95 -18.54
C ALA A 162 -9.81 13.76 -17.64
N ILE A 163 -9.92 14.01 -16.32
CA ILE A 163 -8.86 13.72 -15.35
C ILE A 163 -8.57 12.21 -15.30
N MET A 164 -9.62 11.37 -15.29
CA MET A 164 -9.47 9.91 -15.27
C MET A 164 -8.84 9.33 -16.54
N ALA A 165 -8.87 10.07 -17.65
CA ALA A 165 -8.22 9.68 -18.90
C ALA A 165 -6.70 10.01 -18.91
N LYS A 166 -6.18 10.72 -17.91
CA LYS A 166 -4.76 11.05 -17.81
C LYS A 166 -3.95 9.82 -17.41
N ASN A 167 -2.74 9.70 -17.95
CA ASN A 167 -1.78 8.68 -17.55
C ASN A 167 -1.01 9.10 -16.28
N THR A 168 -1.72 9.22 -15.16
CA THR A 168 -1.17 9.54 -13.84
C THR A 168 -1.50 8.44 -12.83
N SER A 169 -0.96 8.52 -11.61
CA SER A 169 -1.27 7.54 -10.57
C SER A 169 -2.68 7.73 -10.00
N SER A 170 -3.32 6.66 -9.52
CA SER A 170 -4.66 6.73 -8.91
C SER A 170 -4.78 7.76 -7.79
N PRO A 171 -3.80 7.91 -6.86
CA PRO A 171 -3.84 8.99 -5.87
C PRO A 171 -3.78 10.39 -6.48
N ALA A 172 -2.98 10.60 -7.53
CA ALA A 172 -2.89 11.89 -8.21
C ALA A 172 -4.20 12.25 -8.92
N MET A 173 -4.80 11.29 -9.63
CA MET A 173 -6.13 11.47 -10.25
C MET A 173 -7.19 11.83 -9.21
N LEU A 174 -7.24 11.09 -8.10
CA LEU A 174 -8.22 11.35 -7.05
C LEU A 174 -8.00 12.71 -6.38
N ALA A 175 -6.74 13.15 -6.21
CA ALA A 175 -6.42 14.47 -5.65
C ALA A 175 -6.96 15.61 -6.53
N GLU A 176 -6.77 15.51 -7.85
CA GLU A 176 -7.31 16.49 -8.80
C GLU A 176 -8.84 16.49 -8.80
N ILE A 177 -9.48 15.32 -8.69
CA ILE A 177 -10.94 15.20 -8.61
C ILE A 177 -11.48 15.82 -7.31
N ILE A 178 -10.79 15.62 -6.17
CA ILE A 178 -11.16 16.23 -4.88
C ILE A 178 -11.01 17.76 -4.95
N ALA A 179 -9.94 18.26 -5.58
CA ALA A 179 -9.77 19.71 -5.79
C ALA A 179 -10.91 20.28 -6.64
N LEU A 180 -11.23 19.63 -7.76
CA LEU A 180 -12.33 20.04 -8.63
C LEU A 180 -13.68 19.98 -7.90
N ALA A 181 -13.90 18.98 -7.04
CA ALA A 181 -15.11 18.90 -6.23
C ALA A 181 -15.19 20.02 -5.19
N ASN A 182 -14.06 20.39 -4.57
CA ASN A 182 -13.98 21.52 -3.64
C ASN A 182 -14.24 22.88 -4.32
N ASP A 183 -13.89 23.03 -5.60
CA ASP A 183 -14.21 24.24 -6.36
C ASP A 183 -15.68 24.27 -6.84
N LYS A 184 -16.28 23.08 -7.01
CA LYS A 184 -17.62 22.92 -7.58
C LYS A 184 -18.72 22.75 -6.54
N LYS A 185 -18.39 22.48 -5.26
CA LYS A 185 -19.32 22.44 -4.14
C LYS A 185 -19.82 23.85 -3.80
N SER A 186 -21.10 23.95 -3.51
CA SER A 186 -21.73 25.21 -3.09
C SER A 186 -21.63 25.35 -1.57
N ASP A 187 -20.59 26.04 -1.09
CA ASP A 187 -20.36 26.21 0.36
C ASP A 187 -21.21 27.33 1.00
N SER A 188 -21.92 28.17 0.22
CA SER A 188 -22.68 29.31 0.75
C SER A 188 -24.14 29.35 0.27
N ALA A 189 -25.04 29.96 1.06
CA ALA A 189 -26.44 30.17 0.67
C ALA A 189 -26.57 30.95 -0.65
N PHE A 190 -25.63 31.86 -0.91
CA PHE A 190 -25.54 32.61 -2.16
C PHE A 190 -25.12 31.75 -3.36
N THR A 191 -24.12 30.88 -3.19
CA THR A 191 -23.70 29.95 -4.25
C THR A 191 -24.73 28.85 -4.51
N LYS A 192 -25.47 28.40 -3.48
CA LYS A 192 -26.62 27.50 -3.63
C LYS A 192 -27.75 28.14 -4.44
N ALA A 193 -28.17 29.36 -4.07
CA ALA A 193 -29.18 30.10 -4.83
C ALA A 193 -28.73 30.36 -6.27
N PHE A 194 -27.46 30.70 -6.50
CA PHE A 194 -26.90 30.87 -7.84
C PHE A 194 -26.86 29.55 -8.63
N HIS A 195 -26.52 28.43 -8.00
CA HIS A 195 -26.48 27.11 -8.65
C HIS A 195 -27.87 26.51 -8.90
N GLU A 196 -28.84 26.72 -8.02
CA GLU A 196 -30.24 26.36 -8.22
C GLU A 196 -30.88 27.21 -9.32
N THR A 197 -30.68 28.53 -9.28
CA THR A 197 -31.35 29.48 -10.20
C THR A 197 -30.73 29.50 -11.60
N PHE A 198 -29.40 29.42 -11.73
CA PHE A 198 -28.71 29.50 -13.03
C PHE A 198 -28.27 28.17 -13.62
N ARG A 199 -28.04 27.11 -12.82
CA ARG A 199 -27.51 25.83 -13.33
C ARG A 199 -28.50 24.66 -13.32
N LYS A 200 -29.69 24.78 -12.71
CA LYS A 200 -30.67 23.67 -12.56
C LYS A 200 -29.99 22.34 -12.20
N ARG A 201 -29.03 22.37 -11.27
CA ARG A 201 -28.25 21.18 -10.92
C ARG A 201 -29.13 20.17 -10.19
N ASP A 202 -29.06 18.93 -10.65
CA ASP A 202 -29.65 17.78 -9.98
C ASP A 202 -29.11 17.70 -8.53
N PRO A 203 -29.98 17.64 -7.50
CA PRO A 203 -29.57 17.50 -6.10
C PRO A 203 -28.61 16.32 -5.86
N ALA A 204 -28.73 15.24 -6.64
CA ALA A 204 -27.83 14.10 -6.57
C ALA A 204 -26.38 14.46 -6.95
N VAL A 205 -26.22 15.35 -7.95
CA VAL A 205 -24.91 15.81 -8.42
C VAL A 205 -24.25 16.75 -7.41
N GLU A 206 -25.03 17.58 -6.72
CA GLU A 206 -24.48 18.46 -5.67
C GLU A 206 -24.07 17.66 -4.42
N ALA A 207 -24.89 16.70 -4.01
CA ALA A 207 -24.53 15.75 -2.93
C ALA A 207 -23.25 14.99 -3.27
N PHE A 208 -23.10 14.55 -4.54
CA PHE A 208 -21.91 13.88 -5.03
C PHE A 208 -20.65 14.75 -4.92
N TYR A 209 -20.69 16.03 -5.34
CA TYR A 209 -19.53 16.94 -5.16
C TYR A 209 -19.18 17.14 -3.68
N GLN A 210 -20.18 17.30 -2.81
CA GLN A 210 -19.95 17.44 -1.38
C GLN A 210 -19.31 16.18 -0.76
N ASP A 211 -19.72 14.99 -1.19
CA ASP A 211 -19.16 13.75 -0.68
C ASP A 211 -17.74 13.50 -1.16
N ILE A 212 -17.43 13.81 -2.42
CA ILE A 212 -16.04 13.77 -2.93
C ILE A 212 -15.16 14.79 -2.19
N ALA A 213 -15.66 16.01 -1.96
CA ALA A 213 -14.89 17.07 -1.31
C ALA A 213 -14.48 16.75 0.14
N LYS A 214 -15.22 15.85 0.81
CA LYS A 214 -14.90 15.36 2.17
C LYS A 214 -13.79 14.30 2.19
N LEU A 215 -13.43 13.71 1.05
CA LEU A 215 -12.43 12.66 0.99
C LEU A 215 -11.03 13.20 1.31
N ASP A 216 -10.27 12.41 2.06
CA ASP A 216 -8.87 12.68 2.39
C ASP A 216 -8.02 11.47 1.99
N ILE A 217 -7.13 11.67 1.02
CA ILE A 217 -6.25 10.63 0.48
C ILE A 217 -5.28 10.10 1.55
N LYS A 218 -4.97 10.90 2.59
CA LYS A 218 -4.12 10.48 3.69
C LYS A 218 -4.82 9.54 4.67
N LYS A 219 -6.15 9.43 4.59
CA LYS A 219 -7.00 8.60 5.44
C LYS A 219 -7.57 7.43 4.65
N THR A 220 -6.77 6.39 4.46
CA THR A 220 -7.13 5.16 3.71
C THR A 220 -8.47 4.56 4.15
N ARG A 221 -8.80 4.61 5.45
CA ARG A 221 -10.10 4.15 5.97
C ARG A 221 -11.28 4.93 5.40
N SER A 222 -11.17 6.26 5.28
CA SER A 222 -12.22 7.10 4.68
C SER A 222 -12.46 6.76 3.20
N LEU A 223 -11.41 6.36 2.48
CA LEU A 223 -11.53 5.92 1.09
C LEU A 223 -12.25 4.58 0.99
N HIS A 224 -11.93 3.63 1.87
CA HIS A 224 -12.63 2.35 1.94
C HIS A 224 -14.10 2.50 2.29
N ASP A 225 -14.42 3.32 3.30
CA ASP A 225 -15.79 3.58 3.70
C ASP A 225 -16.59 4.17 2.52
N TYR A 226 -16.00 5.11 1.78
CA TYR A 226 -16.63 5.68 0.59
C TYR A 226 -16.81 4.67 -0.54
N ALA A 227 -15.81 3.84 -0.82
CA ALA A 227 -15.90 2.79 -1.83
C ALA A 227 -16.96 1.73 -1.48
N ALA A 228 -17.13 1.43 -0.19
CA ALA A 228 -18.09 0.45 0.31
C ALA A 228 -19.54 0.96 0.42
N LEU A 229 -19.77 2.28 0.44
CA LEU A 229 -21.12 2.84 0.41
C LEU A 229 -21.87 2.33 -0.84
N SER A 230 -23.10 1.83 -0.69
CA SER A 230 -23.97 1.55 -1.84
C SER A 230 -24.25 2.86 -2.62
N GLU A 231 -24.68 2.76 -3.88
CA GLU A 231 -24.87 3.91 -4.81
C GLU A 231 -25.84 5.00 -4.33
N ASN A 232 -26.47 4.84 -3.16
CA ASN A 232 -27.31 5.84 -2.54
C ASN A 232 -26.53 6.54 -1.40
N PRO A 233 -26.18 7.84 -1.55
CA PRO A 233 -25.64 8.61 -0.44
C PRO A 233 -26.67 8.66 0.70
N PRO A 234 -26.25 8.74 1.98
CA PRO A 234 -27.15 8.79 3.15
C PRO A 234 -28.11 10.00 3.20
N GLY A 235 -28.10 10.85 2.17
CA GLY A 235 -28.93 12.06 2.08
C GLY A 235 -30.34 11.84 1.49
N LEU A 236 -30.64 10.70 0.86
CA LEU A 236 -31.95 10.49 0.20
C LEU A 236 -33.00 9.78 1.08
N ASN A 237 -32.60 9.13 2.18
CA ASN A 237 -33.55 8.45 3.07
C ASN A 237 -34.16 9.34 4.17
N ARG A 238 -33.74 10.60 4.31
CA ARG A 238 -34.25 11.50 5.36
C ARG A 238 -35.41 12.41 4.92
N ALA A 239 -35.83 12.37 3.65
CA ALA A 239 -36.89 13.24 3.16
C ALA A 239 -38.28 12.59 3.02
N ASN A 240 -38.42 11.26 3.10
CA ASN A 240 -39.69 10.57 2.77
C ASN A 240 -40.23 9.58 3.82
N THR A 241 -39.97 9.81 5.11
CA THR A 241 -40.73 9.15 6.18
C THR A 241 -41.30 10.18 7.15
N THR A 242 -42.29 10.90 6.66
CA THR A 242 -43.32 11.52 7.50
C THR A 242 -44.68 11.30 6.84
N ARG A 243 -45.62 10.74 7.61
CA ARG A 243 -47.05 10.44 7.30
C ARG A 243 -47.25 9.09 6.61
N TYR A 244 -48.00 8.14 7.18
CA TYR A 244 -49.20 8.25 8.01
C TYR A 244 -49.05 7.66 9.41
#